data_AF-A0A7Y6EUS0-F1
#
_entry.id   AF-A0A7Y6EUS0-F1
#
_cell.length_a   1.000
_cell.length_b   1.000
_cell.length_c   1.000
_cell.angle_alpha   90.00
_cell.angle_beta   90.00
_cell.angle_gamma   90.00
#
_symmetry.space_group_name_H-M   'P 1'
#
loop_
_entity.id
_entity.type
_entity.pdbx_description
1 polymer ?
#
loop_
_entity_poly.entity_id
_entity_poly.type
_entity_poly.pdbx_seq_one_letter_code
_entity_poly.pdbx_strand_id
1 'polypeptide(L)'
;MELESAIKERIQERFDILHELYDIWFTENPALIAPMERFYQQAHIEKHRAITYLLNKGFIAANPVENEPELVAVCITVDGIDFFEQGRLAGKGNGWSVATEYSDE
;
A
#
# COMPACT_ATOMS: atom_id res chain seq x y z
N MET A 1 -16.55 -17.09 7.77
CA MET A 1 -16.86 -15.72 7.33
C MET A 1 -15.78 -14.72 7.75
N GLU A 2 -15.21 -14.80 8.95
CA GLU A 2 -14.16 -13.89 9.45
C GLU A 2 -12.86 -13.84 8.63
N LEU A 3 -12.31 -15.00 8.23
CA LEU A 3 -10.97 -15.06 7.62
C LEU A 3 -10.93 -14.43 6.22
N GLU A 4 -11.96 -14.65 5.41
CA GLU A 4 -12.01 -14.11 4.05
C GLU A 4 -12.10 -12.57 4.08
N SER A 5 -12.96 -12.02 4.92
CA SER A 5 -13.07 -10.57 5.13
C SER A 5 -11.77 -9.96 5.64
N ALA A 6 -11.08 -10.62 6.58
CA ALA A 6 -9.77 -10.16 7.06
C ALA A 6 -8.68 -10.23 5.99
N ILE A 7 -8.67 -11.27 5.15
CA ILE A 7 -7.76 -11.36 4.00
C ILE A 7 -8.04 -10.21 3.03
N LYS A 8 -9.32 -9.93 2.78
CA LYS A 8 -9.76 -8.85 1.92
C LYS A 8 -9.27 -7.49 2.44
N GLU A 9 -9.60 -7.13 3.67
CA GLU A 9 -9.14 -5.88 4.31
C GLU A 9 -7.61 -5.71 4.21
N ARG A 10 -6.85 -6.76 4.50
CA ARG A 10 -5.38 -6.73 4.39
C ARG A 10 -4.87 -6.53 2.96
N ILE A 11 -5.57 -7.08 1.97
CA ILE A 11 -5.26 -6.82 0.55
C ILE A 11 -5.54 -5.36 0.25
N GLN A 12 -6.69 -4.82 0.66
CA GLN A 12 -7.05 -3.44 0.41
C GLN A 12 -6.01 -2.48 0.98
N GLU A 13 -5.60 -2.66 2.24
CA GLU A 13 -4.60 -1.78 2.87
C GLU A 13 -3.25 -1.75 2.13
N ARG A 14 -2.80 -2.89 1.60
CA ARG A 14 -1.59 -2.91 0.77
C ARG A 14 -1.78 -2.14 -0.53
N PHE A 15 -2.95 -2.26 -1.16
CA PHE A 15 -3.24 -1.56 -2.41
C PHE A 15 -3.45 -0.07 -2.19
N ASP A 16 -3.99 0.35 -1.05
CA ASP A 16 -4.14 1.77 -0.72
C ASP A 16 -2.78 2.45 -0.55
N ILE A 17 -1.84 1.81 0.17
CA ILE A 17 -0.46 2.30 0.29
C ILE A 17 0.24 2.34 -1.08
N LEU A 18 0.13 1.26 -1.86
CA LEU A 18 0.78 1.20 -3.18
C LEU A 18 0.19 2.22 -4.15
N HIS A 19 -1.11 2.49 -4.09
CA HIS A 19 -1.76 3.50 -4.92
C HIS A 19 -1.23 4.90 -4.64
N GLU A 20 -1.12 5.28 -3.35
CA GLU A 20 -0.55 6.57 -2.95
C GLU A 20 0.88 6.74 -3.50
N LEU A 21 1.72 5.71 -3.34
CA LEU A 21 3.11 5.76 -3.82
C LEU A 21 3.22 5.68 -5.34
N TYR A 22 2.33 4.95 -6.00
CA TYR A 22 2.24 4.86 -7.46
C TYR A 22 1.92 6.21 -8.07
N ASP A 23 0.94 6.93 -7.54
CA ASP A 23 0.59 8.27 -8.02
C ASP A 23 1.78 9.24 -7.87
N ILE A 24 2.48 9.18 -6.73
CA ILE A 24 3.67 10.01 -6.46
C ILE A 24 4.82 9.69 -7.42
N TRP A 25 5.01 8.43 -7.79
CA TRP A 25 6.08 7.98 -8.68
C TRP A 25 6.11 8.72 -10.02
N PHE A 26 4.94 9.09 -10.54
CA PHE A 26 4.80 9.80 -11.82
C PHE A 26 4.75 11.33 -11.68
N THR A 27 5.20 11.87 -10.54
CA THR A 27 5.35 13.31 -10.30
C THR A 27 6.82 13.73 -10.40
N GLU A 28 7.09 15.03 -10.24
CA GLU A 28 8.46 15.57 -10.24
C GLU A 28 9.33 15.04 -9.08
N ASN A 29 8.71 14.64 -7.97
CA ASN A 29 9.39 14.08 -6.80
C ASN A 29 8.88 12.66 -6.52
N PRO A 30 9.55 11.61 -6.99
CA PRO A 30 9.06 10.23 -6.95
C PRO A 30 9.24 9.57 -5.56
N ALA A 31 9.05 10.32 -4.48
CA ALA A 31 9.13 9.83 -3.12
C ALA A 31 8.15 10.59 -2.21
N LEU A 32 7.44 9.83 -1.38
CA LEU A 32 6.71 10.36 -0.24
C LEU A 32 7.70 10.69 0.87
N ILE A 33 7.75 11.95 1.29
CA ILE A 33 8.51 12.38 2.47
C ILE A 33 7.54 12.54 3.64
N ALA A 34 7.76 11.77 4.70
CA ALA A 34 6.91 11.82 5.89
C ALA A 34 7.71 11.58 7.17
N PRO A 35 7.23 12.07 8.33
CA PRO A 35 7.78 11.68 9.63
C PRO A 35 7.71 10.15 9.81
N MET A 36 8.77 9.54 10.35
CA MET A 36 8.85 8.10 10.57
C MET A 36 7.66 7.57 11.38
N GLU A 37 7.27 8.29 12.45
CA GLU A 37 6.11 7.92 13.29
C GLU A 37 4.81 7.88 12.49
N ARG A 38 4.63 8.82 11.56
CA ARG A 38 3.45 8.93 10.69
C ARG A 38 3.45 7.88 9.59
N PHE A 39 4.62 7.51 9.07
CA PHE A 39 4.71 6.48 8.04
C PHE A 39 4.51 5.09 8.64
N TYR A 40 5.30 4.68 9.64
CA TYR A 40 5.24 3.32 10.17
C TYR A 40 3.97 3.00 10.99
N GLN A 41 3.21 4.03 11.39
CA GLN A 41 1.90 3.94 12.06
C GLN A 41 1.76 2.78 13.05
N GLN A 42 2.66 2.70 14.04
CA GLN A 42 2.67 1.57 15.00
C GLN A 42 1.35 1.39 15.77
N ALA A 43 0.56 2.46 15.92
CA ALA A 43 -0.76 2.42 16.54
C ALA A 43 -1.84 1.72 15.67
N HIS A 44 -1.64 1.64 14.35
CA HIS A 44 -2.56 0.98 13.41
C HIS A 44 -1.96 -0.35 12.93
N ILE A 45 -2.22 -1.42 13.69
CA ILE A 45 -1.52 -2.70 13.54
C ILE A 45 -1.61 -3.31 12.12
N GLU A 46 -2.77 -3.23 11.45
CA GLU A 46 -2.94 -3.78 10.10
C GLU A 46 -2.18 -2.96 9.05
N LYS A 47 -2.17 -1.63 9.17
CA LYS A 47 -1.36 -0.76 8.30
C LYS A 47 0.14 -0.97 8.51
N HIS A 48 0.57 -1.08 9.77
CA HIS A 48 1.95 -1.43 10.10
C HIS A 48 2.38 -2.77 9.49
N ARG A 49 1.51 -3.79 9.56
CA ARG A 49 1.73 -5.10 8.93
C ARG A 49 1.78 -5.00 7.41
N ALA A 50 0.92 -4.18 6.79
CA ALA A 50 0.91 -3.96 5.35
C ALA A 50 2.23 -3.31 4.89
N ILE A 51 2.68 -2.25 5.56
CA ILE A 51 3.97 -1.59 5.29
C ILE A 51 5.13 -2.57 5.43
N THR A 52 5.16 -3.32 6.53
CA THR A 52 6.21 -4.33 6.78
C THR A 52 6.24 -5.39 5.69
N TYR A 53 5.08 -5.86 5.24
CA TYR A 53 4.98 -6.81 4.14
C TYR A 53 5.56 -6.23 2.84
N LEU A 54 5.18 -5.00 2.49
CA LEU A 54 5.63 -4.33 1.26
C LEU A 54 7.15 -4.10 1.26
N LEU A 55 7.72 -3.69 2.40
CA LEU A 55 9.17 -3.54 2.59
C LEU A 55 9.89 -4.89 2.43
N ASN A 56 9.42 -5.94 3.12
CA ASN A 56 10.05 -7.26 3.07
C ASN A 56 9.98 -7.90 1.67
N LYS A 57 8.97 -7.55 0.87
CA LYS A 57 8.86 -7.99 -0.52
C LYS A 57 9.68 -7.14 -1.48
N GLY A 58 10.23 -6.01 -1.04
CA GLY A 58 10.92 -5.06 -1.90
C GLY A 58 9.99 -4.32 -2.85
N PHE A 59 8.68 -4.26 -2.57
CA PHE A 59 7.71 -3.52 -3.37
C PHE A 59 7.74 -2.01 -3.08
N ILE A 60 8.23 -1.65 -1.90
CA ILE A 60 8.53 -0.27 -1.55
C ILE A 60 9.92 -0.22 -0.90
N ALA A 61 10.58 0.93 -1.01
CA ALA A 61 11.83 1.21 -0.31
C ALA A 61 11.63 2.44 0.59
N ALA A 62 12.24 2.42 1.76
CA ALA A 62 12.16 3.50 2.74
C ALA A 62 13.57 3.83 3.22
N ASN A 63 14.02 5.07 3.01
CA ASN A 63 15.35 5.54 3.38
C ASN A 63 15.25 6.80 4.25
N PRO A 64 16.10 6.97 5.28
CA PRO A 64 16.19 8.22 6.02
C PRO A 64 16.51 9.39 5.08
N VAL A 65 15.95 10.56 5.37
CA VAL A 65 16.29 11.79 4.63
C VAL A 65 17.62 12.33 5.15
N GLU A 66 18.50 12.76 4.24
CA GLU A 66 19.80 13.33 4.62
C GLU A 66 19.60 14.60 5.46
N ASN A 67 20.29 14.69 6.60
CA ASN A 67 20.19 15.79 7.56
C ASN A 67 18.83 15.96 8.28
N GLU A 68 17.85 15.07 8.03
CA GLU A 68 16.53 15.07 8.70
C GLU A 68 16.18 13.63 9.15
N PRO A 69 16.86 13.08 10.19
CA PRO A 69 16.75 11.67 10.58
C PRO A 69 15.37 11.24 11.10
N GLU A 70 14.51 12.18 11.47
CA GLU A 70 13.11 11.97 11.84
C GLU A 70 12.18 11.74 10.64
N LEU A 71 12.65 12.06 9.42
CA LEU A 71 11.93 11.88 8.18
C LEU A 71 12.40 10.63 7.43
N VAL A 72 11.47 10.05 6.68
CA VAL A 72 11.73 8.95 5.77
C VAL A 72 11.21 9.31 4.38
N ALA A 73 12.04 9.07 3.37
CA ALA A 73 11.67 9.09 1.97
C ALA A 73 11.27 7.68 1.56
N VAL A 74 10.03 7.52 1.09
CA VAL A 74 9.46 6.25 0.69
C VAL A 74 9.10 6.29 -0.79
N CYS A 75 9.58 5.33 -1.55
CA CYS A 75 9.23 5.17 -2.95
C CYS A 75 8.68 3.76 -3.22
N ILE A 76 7.78 3.65 -4.19
CA ILE A 76 7.44 2.37 -4.79
C ILE A 76 8.62 1.90 -5.64
N THR A 77 8.86 0.60 -5.72
CA THR A 77 9.88 0.04 -6.62
C THR A 77 9.24 -0.38 -7.95
N VAL A 78 10.06 -0.70 -8.96
CA VAL A 78 9.56 -1.25 -10.23
C VAL A 78 8.76 -2.54 -9.99
N ASP A 79 9.25 -3.42 -9.12
CA ASP A 79 8.52 -4.64 -8.74
C ASP A 79 7.19 -4.32 -8.04
N GLY A 80 7.15 -3.25 -7.24
CA GLY A 80 5.93 -2.77 -6.60
C GLY A 80 4.91 -2.21 -7.60
N ILE A 81 5.39 -1.49 -8.62
CA ILE A 81 4.57 -0.98 -9.73
C ILE A 81 3.95 -2.14 -10.50
N ASP A 82 4.77 -3.10 -10.95
CA ASP A 82 4.30 -4.28 -11.69
C ASP A 82 3.26 -5.06 -10.88
N PHE A 83 3.52 -5.26 -9.58
CA PHE A 83 2.59 -5.92 -8.68
C PHE A 83 1.26 -5.16 -8.54
N PHE A 84 1.31 -3.83 -8.39
CA PHE A 84 0.14 -2.99 -8.25
C PHE A 84 -0.71 -2.99 -9.52
N GLU A 85 -0.10 -2.77 -10.68
CA GLU A 85 -0.78 -2.72 -11.98
C GLU A 85 -1.44 -4.07 -12.32
N GLN A 86 -0.69 -5.18 -12.22
CA GLN A 86 -1.25 -6.52 -12.43
C GLN A 86 -2.40 -6.82 -11.47
N GLY A 87 -2.24 -6.40 -10.21
CA GLY A 87 -3.27 -6.52 -9.20
C GLY A 87 -4.56 -5.77 -9.54
N ARG A 88 -4.44 -4.51 -9.96
CA ARG A 88 -5.57 -3.66 -10.36
C ARG A 88 -6.29 -4.21 -11.59
N LEU A 89 -5.55 -4.63 -12.61
CA LEU A 89 -6.10 -5.27 -13.82
C LEU A 89 -6.80 -6.60 -13.50
N ALA A 90 -6.34 -7.33 -12.49
CA ALA A 90 -6.98 -8.54 -11.97
C ALA A 90 -8.14 -8.26 -10.98
N GLY A 91 -8.53 -7.00 -10.78
CA GLY A 91 -9.65 -6.62 -9.91
C GLY A 91 -9.34 -6.58 -8.41
N LYS A 92 -8.07 -6.65 -7.98
CA LYS A 92 -7.67 -6.54 -6.57
C LYS A 92 -7.55 -5.08 -6.15
N GLY A 93 -7.94 -4.76 -4.92
CA GLY A 93 -7.74 -3.43 -4.34
C GLY A 93 -8.62 -2.32 -4.93
N ASN A 94 -9.63 -2.66 -5.73
CA ASN A 94 -10.56 -1.69 -6.34
C ASN A 94 -11.61 -1.13 -5.37
N GLY A 95 -11.46 -1.37 -4.06
CA GLY A 95 -12.59 -1.38 -3.14
C GLY A 95 -13.50 -2.52 -3.54
N TRP A 96 -13.54 -3.61 -2.77
CA TRP A 96 -14.56 -4.62 -3.01
C TRP A 96 -15.93 -3.98 -2.78
N SER A 97 -16.53 -3.45 -3.85
CA SER A 97 -17.97 -3.37 -3.95
C SER A 97 -18.44 -4.79 -3.69
N VAL A 98 -19.05 -4.99 -2.53
CA VAL A 98 -19.96 -6.12 -2.33
C VAL A 98 -21.07 -5.89 -3.35
N ALA A 99 -20.82 -6.30 -4.60
CA ALA A 99 -21.89 -6.63 -5.51
C ALA A 99 -22.49 -7.90 -4.91
N THR A 100 -23.42 -7.71 -3.96
CA THR A 100 -24.52 -8.66 -3.81
C THR A 100 -25.10 -8.76 -5.21
N GLU A 101 -24.73 -9.83 -5.91
CA GLU A 101 -25.56 -10.38 -6.97
C GLU A 101 -26.92 -10.62 -6.31
N TYR A 102 -27.83 -9.64 -6.44
CA TYR A 102 -29.24 -9.96 -6.41
C TYR A 102 -29.47 -10.79 -7.67
N SER A 103 -29.40 -12.11 -7.51
CA SER A 103 -30.06 -13.03 -8.41
C SER A 103 -31.56 -12.77 -8.27
N ASP A 104 -32.08 -11.87 -9.10
CA ASP A 104 -33.52 -11.84 -9.37
C ASP A 104 -33.82 -13.07 -10.25
N GLU A 105 -34.19 -14.18 -9.60
CA GLU A 105 -35.12 -15.17 -10.15
C GLU A 105 -36.52 -14.93 -9.60
#